data_AF-F1YZN4-F1
#
_entry.id   AF-F1YZN4-F1
#
_cell.length_a   1.000
_cell.length_b   1.000
_cell.length_c   1.000
_cell.angle_alpha   90.00
_cell.angle_beta   90.00
_cell.angle_gamma   90.00
#
_symmetry.space_group_name_H-M   'P 1'
#
loop_
_entity.id
_entity.type
_entity.pdbx_description
1 polymer ?
#
loop_
_entity_poly.entity_id
_entity_poly.type
_entity_poly.pdbx_seq_one_letter_code
_entity_poly.pdbx_strand_id
1 'polypeptide(L)' 'MLSDPRHNTVEAVISSNPKLNFIGVQWHPELLQQKSDTDVQLFSYFINTY' A
#
# COMPACT_ATOMS: atom_id res chain seq x y z
N MET A 1 3.79 -8.26 3.27
CA MET A 1 2.63 -8.73 2.48
C MET A 1 1.40 -8.59 3.37
N LEU A 2 0.37 -7.91 2.90
CA LEU A 2 -0.92 -7.75 3.58
C LEU A 2 -1.97 -8.56 2.80
N SER A 3 -2.83 -9.29 3.51
CA SER A 3 -3.87 -10.12 2.89
C SER A 3 -5.23 -9.85 3.53
N ASP A 4 -6.31 -9.90 2.75
CA ASP A 4 -7.68 -9.77 3.28
C ASP A 4 -8.01 -11.03 4.11
N PRO A 5 -8.29 -10.88 5.42
CA PRO A 5 -8.57 -12.00 6.31
C PRO A 5 -9.84 -12.78 5.94
N ARG A 6 -10.71 -12.24 5.09
CA ARG A 6 -11.98 -12.88 4.68
C ARG A 6 -11.83 -13.82 3.49
N HIS A 7 -10.85 -13.56 2.61
CA HIS A 7 -10.74 -14.27 1.32
C HIS A 7 -9.33 -14.78 1.02
N ASN A 8 -8.36 -14.53 1.90
CA ASN A 8 -6.95 -14.87 1.70
C ASN A 8 -6.37 -14.26 0.41
N THR A 9 -7.00 -13.20 -0.09
CA THR A 9 -6.55 -12.42 -1.24
C THR A 9 -5.39 -11.55 -0.81
N VAL A 10 -4.36 -11.48 -1.63
CA VAL A 10 -3.21 -10.59 -1.40
C VAL A 10 -3.62 -9.17 -1.74
N GLU A 11 -3.55 -8.27 -0.77
CA GLU A 11 -3.99 -6.88 -0.92
C GLU A 11 -2.82 -5.92 -1.12
N ALA A 12 -1.67 -6.19 -0.49
CA ALA A 12 -0.46 -5.39 -0.68
C ALA A 12 0.84 -6.19 -0.60
N VAL A 13 1.83 -5.78 -1.38
CA VAL A 13 3.17 -6.34 -1.42
C VAL A 13 4.22 -5.25 -1.26
N ILE A 14 5.34 -5.60 -0.61
CA ILE A 14 6.54 -4.78 -0.52
C ILE A 14 7.73 -5.63 -0.94
N SER A 15 8.76 -5.01 -1.51
CA SER A 15 10.01 -5.70 -1.79
C SER A 15 10.64 -6.24 -0.50
N SER A 16 11.13 -7.48 -0.54
CA SER A 16 11.98 -8.04 0.52
C SER A 16 13.45 -7.61 0.38
N ASN A 17 13.84 -7.04 -0.77
CA ASN A 17 15.16 -6.49 -0.98
C ASN A 17 15.21 -5.05 -0.42
N PRO A 18 16.03 -4.78 0.61
CA PRO A 18 16.11 -3.46 1.26
C PRO A 18 16.72 -2.37 0.35
N LYS A 19 17.28 -2.72 -0.81
CA LYS A 19 17.78 -1.77 -1.81
C LYS A 19 16.70 -1.31 -2.79
N LEU A 20 15.50 -1.87 -2.71
CA LEU A 20 14.38 -1.58 -3.61
C LEU A 20 13.19 -1.07 -2.79
N ASN A 21 12.89 0.22 -2.93
CA ASN A 21 11.76 0.85 -2.24
C ASN A 21 10.43 0.61 -2.96
N PHE A 22 10.11 -0.64 -3.32
CA PHE A 22 8.92 -0.96 -4.08
C PHE A 22 7.74 -1.33 -3.19
N ILE A 23 6.56 -0.75 -3.47
CA ILE A 23 5.27 -1.11 -2.88
C ILE A 23 4.22 -1.24 -3.97
N GLY A 24 3.36 -2.25 -3.86
CA GLY A 24 2.21 -2.47 -4.74
C GLY A 24 0.96 -2.77 -3.92
N VAL A 25 -0.16 -2.20 -4.32
CA VAL A 25 -1.47 -2.40 -3.69
C VAL A 25 -2.49 -2.83 -4.74
N GLN A 26 -3.43 -3.69 -4.35
CA GLN A 26 -4.46 -4.22 -5.25
C GLN A 26 -5.65 -3.26 -5.41
N TRP A 27 -5.95 -2.45 -4.38
CA TRP A 27 -7.02 -1.48 -4.42
C TRP A 27 -6.58 -0.17 -5.11
N HIS A 28 -7.56 0.72 -5.34
CA HIS A 28 -7.34 2.04 -5.94
C HIS A 28 -7.26 3.13 -4.85
N PRO A 29 -6.09 3.35 -4.21
CA PRO A 29 -5.94 4.36 -3.15
C PRO A 29 -6.18 5.79 -3.66
N GLU A 30 -5.99 6.04 -4.95
CA GLU A 30 -6.25 7.34 -5.60
C GLU A 30 -7.72 7.76 -5.56
N LEU A 31 -8.64 6.80 -5.50
CA LEU A 31 -10.08 7.05 -5.42
C LEU A 31 -10.56 7.29 -3.97
N LEU A 32 -9.69 7.05 -2.98
CA LEU A 32 -10.03 7.05 -1.56
C LEU A 32 -9.37 8.18 -0.75
N GLN A 33 -8.62 9.07 -1.40
CA GLN A 33 -7.90 10.18 -0.74
C GLN A 33 -8.79 11.12 0.09
N GLN A 34 -10.11 11.15 -0.14
CA GLN A 34 -11.07 11.95 0.64
C GLN A 34 -11.91 11.13 1.65
N LYS A 35 -11.69 9.82 1.75
CA LYS A 35 -12.52 8.91 2.56
C LYS A 35 -11.76 8.16 3.65
N SER A 36 -10.44 8.10 3.59
CA SER A 36 -9.63 7.23 4.47
C SER A 36 -8.25 7.82 4.73
N ASP A 37 -7.98 8.13 6.01
CA ASP A 37 -6.67 8.64 6.46
C ASP A 37 -5.54 7.63 6.21
N THR A 38 -5.86 6.33 6.14
CA THR A 38 -4.88 5.27 5.87
C THR A 38 -4.36 5.34 4.44
N ASP A 39 -5.21 5.69 3.46
CA ASP A 39 -4.79 5.81 2.07
C ASP A 39 -3.92 7.07 1.86
N VAL A 40 -4.23 8.17 2.56
CA VAL A 40 -3.37 9.37 2.58
C VAL A 40 -1.99 9.07 3.18
N GLN A 41 -1.94 8.24 4.23
CA GLN A 41 -0.66 7.80 4.82
C GLN A 41 0.15 6.92 3.87
N LEU A 42 -0.49 6.11 3.01
CA LEU A 42 0.21 5.32 1.99
C LEU A 42 0.95 6.22 1.00
N PHE A 43 0.31 7.29 0.51
CA PHE A 43 0.95 8.28 -0.36
C PHE A 43 2.08 9.02 0.36
N SER A 44 1.85 9.39 1.63
CA SER A 44 2.87 10.05 2.45
C SER A 44 4.09 9.15 2.68
N TYR A 45 3.87 7.85 2.91
CA TYR A 45 4.93 6.86 3.02
C TYR A 45 5.72 6.76 1.71
N PHE A 46 5.03 6.67 0.56
CA PHE A 46 5.69 6.57 -0.74
C PHE A 46 6.58 7.79 -1.04
N ILE A 47 6.06 9.01 -0.79
CA ILE A 47 6.79 10.26 -1.07
C ILE A 47 8.00 10.43 -0.15
N ASN A 48 7.89 10.09 1.14
CA ASN A 48 8.99 10.31 2.10
C ASN A 48 10.06 9.20 2.09
N THR A 49 9.80 8.07 1.43
CA THR A 49 10.73 6.93 1.36
C THR A 49 11.55 6.93 0.05
N TYR A 50 11.21 7.80 -0.90
CA TYR A 50 11.93 8.04 -2.16
C TYR A 50 12.56 9.43 -2.18
#